data_AF-A0A7X6FCS6-F1
#
_entry.id   AF-A0A7X6FCS6-F1
#
_cell.length_a   1.000
_cell.length_b   1.000
_cell.length_c   1.000
_cell.angle_alpha   90.00
_cell.angle_beta   90.00
_cell.angle_gamma   90.00
#
_symmetry.space_group_name_H-M   'P 1'
#
loop_
_entity.id
_entity.type
_entity.pdbx_description
1 polymer ?
#
loop_
_entity_poly.entity_id
_entity_poly.type
_entity_poly.pdbx_seq_one_letter_code
_entity_poly.pdbx_strand_id
1 'polypeptide(L)' 'MSETIRFGEIVRTKGMRSPSMLVIKLHLQTDDTELAELLRFDANMNARQMTLDTTLLEHVPVDR' A
#
# COMPACT_ATOMS: atom_id res chain seq x y z
N MET A 1 -6.27 -12.15 -12.50
CA MET A 1 -6.75 -10.75 -12.39
C MET A 1 -6.01 -10.15 -11.22
N SER A 2 -5.27 -9.05 -11.41
CA SER A 2 -4.69 -8.33 -10.28
C SER A 2 -5.84 -7.67 -9.54
N GLU A 3 -6.00 -7.92 -8.24
CA GLU A 3 -6.94 -7.15 -7.43
C GLU A 3 -6.49 -5.68 -7.42
N THR A 4 -7.45 -4.77 -7.59
CA THR A 4 -7.22 -3.33 -7.61
C THR A 4 -7.12 -2.83 -6.18
N ILE A 5 -6.04 -2.11 -5.85
CA ILE A 5 -5.83 -1.50 -4.54
C ILE A 5 -6.76 -0.32 -4.34
N ARG A 6 -7.31 -0.18 -3.13
CA ARG A 6 -8.26 0.88 -2.77
C ARG A 6 -7.84 1.61 -1.50
N PHE A 7 -8.34 2.83 -1.37
CA PHE A 7 -8.26 3.58 -0.12
C PHE A 7 -8.80 2.75 1.07
N GLY A 8 -8.07 2.78 2.18
CA GLY A 8 -8.44 2.10 3.42
C GLY A 8 -7.97 0.64 3.51
N GLU A 9 -7.41 0.09 2.44
CA GLU A 9 -6.93 -1.29 2.45
C GLU A 9 -5.55 -1.43 3.09
N ILE A 10 -5.29 -2.63 3.61
CA ILE A 10 -3.99 -3.00 4.17
C ILE A 10 -3.21 -3.78 3.11
N VAL A 11 -2.06 -3.23 2.75
CA VAL A 11 -1.17 -3.75 1.72
C VAL A 11 0.23 -3.99 2.29
N ARG A 12 1.05 -4.71 1.56
CA ARG A 12 2.49 -4.85 1.81
C ARG A 12 3.24 -4.85 0.49
N THR A 13 4.56 -4.70 0.52
CA THR A 13 5.38 -4.81 -0.69
C THR A 13 5.33 -6.23 -1.24
N LYS A 14 4.99 -6.35 -2.51
CA LYS A 14 4.87 -7.61 -3.24
C LYS A 14 6.17 -8.40 -3.22
N GLY A 15 6.08 -9.71 -2.96
CA GLY A 15 7.24 -10.61 -3.00
C GLY A 15 8.28 -10.39 -1.90
N MET A 16 7.98 -9.56 -0.89
CA MET A 16 8.88 -9.30 0.24
C MET A 16 8.13 -9.40 1.56
N ARG A 17 8.79 -9.99 2.57
CA ARG A 17 8.31 -9.91 3.96
C ARG A 17 8.55 -8.49 4.48
N SER A 18 7.58 -7.61 4.25
CA SER A 18 7.57 -6.22 4.66
C SER A 18 6.47 -5.97 5.71
N PRO A 19 6.61 -4.94 6.56
CA PRO A 19 5.51 -4.49 7.41
C PRO A 19 4.29 -4.11 6.58
N SER A 20 3.10 -4.38 7.12
CA SER A 20 1.85 -3.93 6.53
C SER A 20 1.73 -2.40 6.56
N MET A 21 1.03 -1.86 5.57
CA MET A 21 0.84 -0.44 5.34
C MET A 21 -0.62 -0.17 5.02
N LEU A 22 -1.14 0.97 5.46
CA LEU A 22 -2.49 1.43 5.18
C LEU A 22 -2.48 2.35 3.96
N VAL A 23 -3.34 2.09 2.98
CA VAL A 23 -3.55 2.99 1.84
C VAL A 23 -4.38 4.20 2.28
N ILE A 24 -3.81 5.39 2.22
CA ILE A 24 -4.48 6.65 2.60
C ILE A 24 -4.82 7.55 1.42
N LYS A 25 -4.25 7.30 0.25
CA LYS A 25 -4.62 8.01 -0.98
C LYS A 25 -4.14 7.23 -2.20
N LEU A 26 -4.84 7.42 -3.32
CA LEU A 26 -4.43 6.95 -4.64
C LEU A 26 -4.32 8.15 -5.58
N HIS A 27 -3.31 8.16 -6.44
CA HIS A 27 -3.13 9.15 -7.49
C HIS A 27 -2.91 8.45 -8.82
N LEU A 28 -3.63 8.90 -9.84
CA LEU A 28 -3.35 8.53 -11.22
C LEU A 28 -2.46 9.61 -11.84
N GLN A 29 -1.31 9.21 -12.37
CA GLN A 29 -0.42 10.10 -13.11
C GLN A 29 -0.85 10.22 -14.58
N THR A 30 -0.25 11.16 -15.30
CA THR A 30 -0.56 11.42 -16.72
C THR A 30 -0.12 10.29 -17.66
N ASP A 31 0.75 9.40 -17.20
CA ASP A 31 1.23 8.22 -17.92
C ASP A 31 0.49 6.93 -17.51
N ASP A 32 -0.68 7.07 -16.90
CA ASP A 32 -1.52 6.00 -16.33
C ASP A 32 -0.87 5.22 -15.17
N THR A 33 0.27 5.67 -14.64
CA THR A 33 0.85 5.09 -13.42
C THR A 33 -0.03 5.42 -12.21
N GLU A 34 -0.45 4.39 -11.46
CA GLU A 34 -1.20 4.56 -10.22
C GLU A 34 -0.27 4.47 -9.00
N LEU A 35 -0.15 5.57 -8.26
CA LEU A 35 0.59 5.66 -7.01
C LEU A 35 -0.33 5.58 -5.80
N ALA A 36 0.11 4.89 -4.76
CA ALA A 36 -0.54 4.86 -3.46
C ALA A 36 0.29 5.67 -2.45
N GLU A 37 -0.36 6.63 -1.76
CA GLU A 37 0.16 7.14 -0.49
C GLU A 37 -0.20 6.16 0.62
N LEU A 38 0.81 5.80 1.41
CA LEU A 38 0.76 4.75 2.41
C LEU A 38 1.19 5.30 3.77
N LEU A 39 0.53 4.81 4.82
CA LEU A 39 0.99 4.94 6.20
C LEU A 39 1.55 3.62 6.70
N ARG A 40 2.81 3.65 7.14
CA ARG A 40 3.46 2.55 7.85
C ARG A 40 3.69 2.95 9.30
N PHE A 41 3.23 2.12 10.22
CA PHE A 41 3.53 2.28 11.65
C PHE A 41 4.83 1.56 11.98
N ASP A 42 5.77 2.23 12.65
CA ASP A 42 6.96 1.58 13.18
C ASP A 42 6.71 0.96 14.57
N ALA A 43 7.72 0.30 15.13
CA ALA A 43 7.61 -0.40 16.41
C ALA A 43 7.23 0.52 17.59
N ASN A 44 7.43 1.83 17.44
CA ASN A 44 7.07 2.84 18.45
C ASN A 44 5.71 3.50 18.14
N MET A 45 4.92 2.92 17.24
CA MET A 45 3.62 3.45 16.79
C MET A 45 3.70 4.81 16.09
N ASN A 46 4.87 5.20 15.59
CA ASN A 46 4.96 6.42 14.77
C ASN A 46 4.49 6.12 13.35
N ALA A 47 3.57 6.95 12.87
CA ALA A 47 3.14 6.92 11.48
C ALA A 47 4.22 7.52 10.58
N ARG A 48 4.67 6.75 9.58
CA ARG A 48 5.55 7.20 8.51
C ARG A 48 4.81 7.14 7.19
N GLN A 49 4.77 8.26 6.48
CA GLN A 49 4.17 8.35 5.17
C GLN A 49 5.19 8.00 4.08
N MET A 50 4.74 7.29 3.06
CA MET A 50 5.51 7.02 1.85
C MET A 50 4.59 6.88 0.63
N THR A 51 5.16 6.98 -0.57
CA THR A 51 4.43 6.81 -1.82
C THR A 51 5.08 5.70 -2.62
N LEU A 52 4.28 4.75 -3.10
CA LEU A 52 4.74 3.62 -3.90
C LEU A 52 3.81 3.40 -5.10
N ASP A 53 4.36 2.85 -6.17
CA ASP A 53 3.58 2.33 -7.29
C ASP A 53 2.72 1.15 -6.83
N THR A 54 1.43 1.17 -7.17
CA THR A 54 0.47 0.12 -6.81
C THR A 54 0.87 -1.27 -7.34
N THR A 55 1.62 -1.35 -8.44
CA THR A 55 2.12 -2.61 -9.01
C THR A 55 3.14 -3.32 -8.09
N LEU A 56 3.74 -2.59 -7.16
CA LEU A 56 4.69 -3.09 -6.17
C LEU A 56 4.02 -3.56 -4.88
N LEU A 57 2.70 -3.51 -4.80
CA LEU A 57 1.93 -3.79 -3.60
C LEU A 57 1.07 -5.04 -3.78
N GLU A 58 0.81 -5.72 -2.67
CA GLU A 58 -0.12 -6.85 -2.60
C GLU A 58 -0.99 -6.73 -1.33
N HIS A 59 -2.23 -7.21 -1.39
CA HIS A 59 -3.10 -7.24 -0.23
C HIS A 59 -2.52 -8.15 0.84
N VAL A 60 -2.66 -7.72 2.10
CA VAL A 60 -2.39 -8.59 3.23
C VAL A 60 -3.63 -9.46 3.45
N PRO A 61 -3.51 -10.80 3.41
CA PRO A 61 -4.63 -11.67 3.73
C PRO A 61 -5.11 -11.36 5.14
N VAL A 62 -6.37 -10.94 5.26
CA VAL A 62 -7.01 -10.81 6.55
C VAL A 62 -7.70 -12.15 6.79
N ASP A 63 -7.03 -13.06 7.51
CA ASP A 63 -7.68 -14.28 7.97
C ASP A 63 -8.89 -13.84 8.82
N ARG A 64 -10.09 -14.12 8.30
CA ARG A 64 -11.37 -13.88 8.98
C ARG A 64 -11.78 -15.12 9.76
#